data_AF-A0A849U0T4-F1
#
_entry.id   AF-A0A849U0T4-F1
#
_cell.length_a   1.000
_cell.length_b   1.000
_cell.length_c   1.000
_cell.angle_alpha   90.00
_cell.angle_beta   90.00
_cell.angle_gamma   90.00
#
_symmetry.space_group_name_H-M   'P 1'
#
loop_
_entity.id
_entity.type
_entity.pdbx_description
1 polymer ?
#
loop_
_entity_poly.entity_id
_entity_poly.type
_entity_poly.pdbx_seq_one_letter_code
_entity_poly.pdbx_strand_id
1 'polypeptide(L)' 'MGVDEALFLAINGLAGQLEAADHFFLQLGNRSTLYLPGACAIAFWIWNTRREALLGGPVLG' A
#
# COMPACT_ATOMS: atom_id res chain seq x y z
N MET A 1 -19.16 17.49 -13.80
CA MET A 1 -18.18 16.38 -13.74
C MET A 1 -18.10 15.90 -12.31
N GLY A 2 -18.40 14.63 -12.06
CA GLY A 2 -18.37 14.06 -10.70
C GLY A 2 -16.95 13.78 -10.24
N VAL A 3 -16.74 13.74 -8.92
CA VAL A 3 -15.44 13.40 -8.32
C VAL A 3 -14.99 12.02 -8.77
N ASP A 4 -15.90 11.06 -8.84
CA ASP A 4 -15.62 9.67 -9.28
C ASP A 4 -15.05 9.63 -10.71
N GLU A 5 -15.59 10.45 -11.60
CA GLU A 5 -15.23 10.47 -13.01
C GLU A 5 -13.87 11.16 -13.25
N ALA A 6 -13.59 12.21 -12.48
CA ALA A 6 -12.27 12.85 -12.45
C ALA A 6 -11.19 11.91 -11.90
N LEU A 7 -11.51 11.15 -10.86
CA LEU A 7 -10.60 10.20 -10.22
C LEU A 7 -10.34 9.00 -11.15
N PHE A 8 -11.37 8.53 -11.86
CA PHE A 8 -11.24 7.48 -12.86
C PHE A 8 -10.34 7.90 -14.03
N LEU A 9 -10.50 9.12 -14.54
CA LEU A 9 -9.65 9.68 -15.61
C LEU A 9 -8.21 9.92 -15.15
N ALA A 10 -8.01 10.40 -13.93
CA ALA A 10 -6.67 10.60 -13.37
C ALA A 10 -5.93 9.27 -13.19
N ILE A 11 -6.60 8.23 -12.69
CA ILE A 11 -6.03 6.89 -12.56
C ILE A 11 -5.75 6.28 -13.93
N ASN A 12 -6.68 6.36 -14.89
CA ASN A 12 -6.47 5.83 -16.23
C ASN A 12 -5.39 6.59 -17.01
N GLY A 13 -5.25 7.90 -16.82
CA GLY A 13 -4.18 8.68 -17.42
C GLY A 13 -2.80 8.36 -16.84
N LEU A 14 -2.76 7.83 -15.61
CA LEU A 14 -1.54 7.38 -14.94
C LEU A 14 -1.21 5.91 -15.25
N ALA A 15 -2.23 5.08 -15.50
CA ALA A 15 -2.08 3.70 -15.94
C ALA A 15 -1.38 3.65 -17.31
N GLY A 16 -0.30 2.89 -17.41
CA GLY A 16 0.49 2.77 -18.65
C GLY A 16 1.55 3.86 -18.90
N GLN A 17 1.69 4.89 -18.04
CA GLN A 17 2.80 5.86 -18.15
C GLN A 17 4.16 5.28 -17.73
N LEU A 18 4.16 4.29 -16.82
CA LEU A 18 5.35 3.63 -16.29
C LEU A 18 5.10 2.13 -16.18
N GLU A 19 5.63 1.35 -17.12
CA GLU A 19 5.51 -0.12 -17.13
C GLU A 19 6.01 -0.74 -15.81
N ALA A 20 7.05 -0.16 -15.19
CA ALA A 20 7.56 -0.62 -13.91
C ALA A 20 6.56 -0.40 -12.75
N ALA A 21 5.82 0.72 -12.76
CA ALA A 21 4.79 0.98 -11.77
C ALA A 21 3.58 0.06 -11.97
N ASP A 22 3.21 -0.17 -13.23
CA ASP A 22 2.11 -1.08 -13.59
C ASP A 22 2.42 -2.52 -13.16
N HIS A 23 3.64 -3.01 -13.45
CA HIS A 23 4.14 -4.30 -12.96
C HIS A 23 4.22 -4.37 -11.44
N PHE A 24 4.64 -3.28 -10.78
CA PHE A 24 4.68 -3.20 -9.32
C PHE A 24 3.28 -3.33 -8.72
N PHE A 25 2.28 -2.59 -9.23
CA PHE A 25 0.90 -2.67 -8.76
C PHE A 25 0.24 -4.01 -9.08
N LEU A 26 0.54 -4.63 -10.23
CA LEU A 26 0.09 -5.99 -10.56
C LEU A 26 0.69 -7.03 -9.61
N GLN A 27 1.98 -6.90 -9.25
CA GLN A 27 2.57 -7.74 -8.21
C GLN A 27 1.96 -7.47 -6.85
N LEU A 28 1.71 -6.20 -6.49
CA LEU A 28 1.13 -5.80 -5.21
C LEU A 28 -0.31 -6.29 -5.02
N GLY A 29 -1.10 -6.28 -6.09
CA GLY A 29 -2.50 -6.74 -6.10
C GLY A 29 -2.65 -8.26 -6.11
N ASN A 30 -1.57 -9.01 -6.39
CA ASN A 30 -1.59 -10.45 -6.29
C ASN A 30 -1.67 -10.88 -4.81
N ARG A 31 -2.64 -11.73 -4.49
CA ARG A 31 -2.99 -12.14 -3.12
C ARG A 31 -1.80 -12.75 -2.35
N SER A 32 -0.89 -13.41 -3.07
CA SER A 32 0.33 -14.01 -2.54
C SER A 32 1.35 -12.97 -2.04
N THR A 33 1.30 -11.77 -2.60
CA THR A 33 2.26 -10.69 -2.34
C THR A 33 1.74 -9.69 -1.31
N LEU A 34 0.48 -9.80 -0.86
CA LEU A 34 -0.15 -8.94 0.15
C LEU A 34 0.63 -8.88 1.48
N TYR A 35 1.32 -9.98 1.81
CA TYR A 35 2.18 -10.06 2.99
C TYR A 35 3.39 -9.13 2.90
N LEU A 36 3.90 -8.84 1.70
CA LEU A 36 5.10 -8.02 1.52
C LEU A 36 4.85 -6.53 1.83
N PRO A 37 3.86 -5.83 1.23
CA PRO A 37 3.55 -4.46 1.63
C PRO A 37 2.96 -4.40 3.03
N GLY A 38 2.22 -5.42 3.48
CA GLY A 38 1.74 -5.52 4.85
C GLY A 38 2.90 -5.56 5.86
N ALA A 39 3.89 -6.43 5.64
CA ALA A 39 5.08 -6.52 6.47
C ALA A 39 5.92 -5.24 6.42
N CYS A 40 6.09 -4.62 5.25
CA CYS A 40 6.78 -3.33 5.13
C CYS A 40 6.07 -2.21 5.89
N ALA A 41 4.73 -2.13 5.81
CA ALA A 41 3.94 -1.15 6.55
C ALA A 41 4.05 -1.35 8.07
N ILE A 42 4.00 -2.60 8.53
CA ILE A 42 4.18 -2.95 9.95
C ILE A 42 5.61 -2.59 10.41
N ALA A 43 6.64 -2.94 9.64
CA ALA A 43 8.02 -2.63 9.97
C ALA A 43 8.26 -1.11 10.01
N PHE A 44 7.70 -0.36 9.07
CA PHE A 44 7.77 1.10 9.05
C PHE A 44 7.02 1.71 10.24
N TRP A 45 5.83 1.21 10.58
CA TRP A 45 5.07 1.66 11.74
C TRP A 45 5.84 1.41 13.05
N ILE A 46 6.43 0.22 13.22
CA ILE A 46 7.29 -0.09 14.36
C ILE A 46 8.49 0.85 14.41
N TRP A 47 9.10 1.16 13.26
CA TRP A 47 10.25 2.06 13.18
C TRP A 47 9.89 3.50 13.56
N ASN A 48 8.78 4.03 13.04
CA ASN A 48 8.34 5.40 13.25
C ASN A 48 7.73 5.62 14.64
N THR A 49 7.05 4.60 15.17
CA THR A 49 6.28 4.69 16.41
C THR A 49 6.67 3.59 17.41
N ARG A 50 7.98 3.44 17.63
CA ARG A 50 8.59 2.41 18.50
C ARG A 50 7.92 2.28 19.88
N ARG A 51 7.52 3.39 20.49
CA ARG A 51 6.91 3.42 21.84
C ARG A 51 5.51 2.79 21.86
N GLU A 52 4.68 3.06 20.86
CA GLU A 52 3.34 2.48 20.74
C GLU A 52 3.41 1.03 20.26
N ALA A 53 4.38 0.71 19.39
CA ALA A 53 4.62 -0.66 18.95
C ALA A 53 5.04 -1.60 20.10
N LEU A 54 5.89 -1.13 21.03
CA LEU A 54 6.30 -1.91 22.20
C LEU A 54 5.17 -2.14 23.22
N LEU A 55 4.22 -1.21 23.32
CA LEU A 55 3.10 -1.28 24.26
C LEU A 55 1.87 -1.98 23.67
N GLY A 56 1.60 -1.79 22.38
CA GLY A 56 0.46 -2.37 21.65
C GLY A 56 0.74 -3.74 21.03
N GLY A 57 2.01 -4.09 20.79
CA GLY A 57 2.42 -5.40 20.27
C GLY A 57 1.91 -6.60 21.08
N PRO A 58 1.94 -6.56 22.43
CA PRO A 58 1.38 -7.62 23.27
C PRO A 58 -0.15 -7.64 23.33
N VAL A 59 -0.84 -6.57 22.92
CA VAL A 59 -2.31 -6.44 22.99
C VAL A 59 -2.99 -6.95 21.71
N LEU A 60 -2.24 -7.07 20.62
CA LEU A 60 -2.69 -7.62 19.34
C LEU A 60 -2.42 -9.13 19.19
N GLY A 61 -1.93 -9.80 20.25
CA GLY A 61 -1.65 -11.23 20.32
C GLY A 61 -2.58 -11.97 21.26
#